data_AF-A0A1E7FN71-F1
#
_entry.id   AF-A0A1E7FN71-F1
#
_cell.length_a   1.000
_cell.length_b   1.000
_cell.length_c   1.000
_cell.angle_alpha   90.00
_cell.angle_beta   90.00
_cell.angle_gamma   90.00
#
_symmetry.space_group_name_H-M   'P 1'
#
loop_
_entity.id
_entity.type
_entity.pdbx_description
1 polymer ?
#
loop_
_entity_poly.entity_id
_entity_poly.type
_entity_poly.pdbx_seq_one_letter_code
_entity_poly.pdbx_strand_id
1 'polypeptide(L)'
;MKFSTSTITTAFALAAVSGLCTIPTSVEAKAPKNNGKNEKNVVELKAMIDSDFFKGTVTVKQKQKQRKGNKGRQQITNAKWKIDIDEIDADICKNACDNCDNPETTLNWHVHERAIPEDGSCGDAGGHWDPTFGCGGASQYQGDNGVCALLANNVPGRVIKQTCEPIEDITACEMGDLSSKMGQVEISEGRQRFSDEYISNLDNIKDLSIVFHCGGPRVACGNFELMD
;
A
#
# COMPACT_ATOMS: atom_id res chain seq x y z
N MET A 1 14.53 -42.33 63.25
CA MET A 1 15.32 -42.04 62.03
C MET A 1 15.26 -40.54 61.79
N LYS A 2 16.41 -39.87 61.74
CA LYS A 2 16.55 -38.41 61.65
C LYS A 2 16.38 -37.97 60.20
N PHE A 3 15.46 -37.05 59.92
CA PHE A 3 15.36 -36.38 58.63
C PHE A 3 16.26 -35.14 58.64
N SER A 4 17.24 -35.11 57.74
CA SER A 4 18.13 -33.98 57.50
C SER A 4 17.61 -33.20 56.29
N THR A 5 17.16 -31.96 56.51
CA THR A 5 16.83 -31.01 55.45
C THR A 5 18.10 -30.33 54.96
N SER A 6 18.46 -30.57 53.70
CA SER A 6 19.54 -29.85 53.01
C SER A 6 18.95 -28.68 52.23
N THR A 7 19.29 -27.46 52.65
CA THR A 7 19.01 -26.21 51.93
C THR A 7 20.01 -26.07 50.78
N ILE A 8 19.52 -26.00 49.54
CA ILE A 8 20.34 -25.70 48.37
C ILE A 8 20.32 -24.18 48.17
N THR A 9 21.44 -23.53 48.46
CA THR A 9 21.65 -22.11 48.19
C THR A 9 22.31 -21.97 46.82
N THR A 10 21.54 -21.60 45.80
CA THR A 10 22.08 -21.32 44.46
C THR A 10 22.59 -19.89 44.42
N ALA A 11 23.91 -19.71 44.38
CA ALA A 11 24.55 -18.42 44.16
C ALA A 11 24.50 -18.08 42.66
N PHE A 12 23.80 -17.01 42.29
CA PHE A 12 23.91 -16.39 40.97
C PHE A 12 25.14 -15.48 40.95
N ALA A 13 26.18 -15.89 40.24
CA ALA A 13 27.31 -15.04 39.91
C ALA A 13 26.90 -14.10 38.77
N LEU A 14 26.85 -12.78 39.05
CA LEU A 14 26.69 -11.74 38.04
C LEU A 14 28.04 -11.55 37.33
N ALA A 15 28.18 -12.11 36.12
CA ALA A 15 29.31 -11.80 35.27
C ALA A 15 29.08 -10.44 34.59
N ALA A 16 29.78 -9.40 35.06
CA ALA A 16 29.82 -8.11 34.40
C ALA A 16 30.66 -8.24 33.11
N VAL A 17 30.00 -8.27 31.96
CA VAL A 17 30.66 -8.14 30.66
C VAL A 17 30.95 -6.66 30.42
N SER A 18 32.13 -6.22 30.82
CA SER A 18 32.68 -4.90 30.45
C SER A 18 33.20 -4.96 29.02
N GLY A 19 32.28 -4.96 28.06
CA GLY A 19 32.57 -4.71 26.65
C GLY A 19 32.31 -3.24 26.34
N LEU A 20 33.37 -2.45 26.22
CA LEU A 20 33.30 -1.09 25.66
C LEU A 20 32.81 -1.20 24.20
N CYS A 21 31.52 -0.97 23.99
CA CYS A 21 30.98 -0.71 22.67
C CYS A 21 31.39 0.71 22.28
N THR A 22 32.48 0.83 21.52
CA THR A 22 32.86 2.10 20.88
C THR A 22 31.80 2.44 19.85
N ILE A 23 30.97 3.44 20.17
CA ILE A 23 30.03 4.07 19.25
C ILE A 23 30.87 4.67 18.11
N PRO A 24 30.72 4.25 16.84
CA PRO A 24 31.31 4.99 15.74
C PRO A 24 30.68 6.37 15.69
N THR A 25 31.52 7.38 15.83
CA THR A 25 31.18 8.79 15.62
C THR A 25 30.55 8.96 14.24
N SER A 26 29.29 9.41 14.24
CA SER A 26 28.61 10.17 13.19
C SER A 26 29.18 9.96 11.78
N VAL A 27 28.62 9.00 11.05
CA VAL A 27 28.58 9.13 9.59
C VAL A 27 27.68 10.33 9.32
N GLU A 28 28.26 11.44 8.87
CA GLU A 28 27.50 12.53 8.28
C GLU A 28 26.75 11.95 7.07
N ALA A 29 25.52 11.52 7.29
CA ALA A 29 24.54 11.41 6.23
C ALA A 29 24.40 12.81 5.67
N LYS A 30 25.03 13.04 4.52
CA LYS A 30 24.94 14.29 3.77
C LYS A 30 23.47 14.47 3.42
N ALA A 31 22.77 15.29 4.21
CA ALA A 31 21.39 15.63 3.99
C ALA A 31 21.21 16.00 2.50
N PRO A 32 20.19 15.47 1.82
CA PRO A 32 19.93 15.86 0.45
C PRO A 32 19.75 17.38 0.45
N LYS A 33 20.55 18.07 -0.37
CA LYS A 33 20.45 19.52 -0.57
C LYS A 33 19.06 19.81 -1.11
N ASN A 34 18.18 20.29 -0.24
CA ASN A 34 16.81 20.61 -0.56
C ASN A 34 16.78 21.91 -1.37
N ASN A 35 16.97 21.80 -2.69
CA ASN A 35 16.77 22.88 -3.68
C ASN A 35 15.31 22.90 -4.19
N GLY A 36 14.36 22.51 -3.35
CA GLY A 36 12.94 22.43 -3.70
C GLY A 36 12.21 23.72 -3.35
N LYS A 37 11.73 24.43 -4.36
CA LYS A 37 10.67 25.44 -4.19
C LYS A 37 9.47 24.73 -3.53
N ASN A 38 9.17 25.05 -2.27
CA ASN A 38 7.92 24.60 -1.63
C ASN A 38 6.74 25.14 -2.44
N GLU A 39 6.20 24.33 -3.34
CA GLU A 39 4.91 24.54 -3.98
C GLU A 39 3.86 24.42 -2.89
N LYS A 40 3.57 25.56 -2.23
CA LYS A 40 2.45 25.66 -1.30
C LYS A 40 1.23 25.05 -2.00
N ASN A 41 0.62 24.03 -1.38
CA ASN A 41 -0.55 23.27 -1.84
C ASN A 41 -0.30 22.02 -2.72
N VAL A 42 0.80 21.29 -2.53
CA VAL A 42 0.91 19.89 -2.99
C VAL A 42 0.72 18.97 -1.79
N VAL A 43 -0.15 17.97 -1.91
CA VAL A 43 -0.21 16.83 -1.00
C VAL A 43 0.54 15.68 -1.65
N GLU A 44 1.40 15.02 -0.90
CA GLU A 44 2.21 13.89 -1.34
C GLU A 44 2.14 12.76 -0.32
N LEU A 45 1.79 11.58 -0.78
CA LEU A 45 1.91 10.35 0.00
C LEU A 45 3.02 9.48 -0.57
N LYS A 46 3.71 8.78 0.32
CA LYS A 46 4.76 7.83 -0.01
C LYS A 46 4.51 6.51 0.70
N ALA A 47 4.65 5.40 -0.01
CA ALA A 47 4.74 4.07 0.58
C ALA A 47 6.10 3.47 0.22
N MET A 48 6.85 3.07 1.23
CA MET A 48 8.09 2.31 1.06
C MET A 48 7.77 0.83 1.19
N ILE A 49 8.34 0.03 0.28
CA ILE A 49 8.15 -1.41 0.24
C ILE A 49 9.54 -2.01 0.25
N ASP A 50 9.81 -2.83 1.27
CA ASP A 50 11.07 -3.54 1.45
C ASP A 50 10.74 -4.99 1.81
N SER A 51 10.77 -5.85 0.79
CA SER A 51 10.54 -7.28 0.91
C SER A 51 11.65 -8.03 0.19
N ASP A 52 11.74 -9.34 0.41
CA ASP A 52 12.77 -10.18 -0.19
C ASP A 52 12.73 -10.20 -1.73
N PHE A 53 11.56 -9.95 -2.33
CA PHE A 53 11.33 -10.09 -3.78
C PHE A 53 10.97 -8.78 -4.48
N PHE A 54 10.70 -7.72 -3.71
CA PHE A 54 10.33 -6.40 -4.22
C PHE A 54 10.83 -5.33 -3.25
N LYS A 55 11.65 -4.41 -3.76
CA LYS A 55 12.04 -3.18 -3.07
C LYS A 55 11.74 -1.99 -3.94
N GLY A 56 11.12 -0.98 -3.36
CA GLY A 56 10.81 0.23 -4.09
C GLY A 56 9.98 1.22 -3.30
N THR A 57 9.57 2.26 -4.01
CA THR A 57 8.78 3.35 -3.47
C THR A 57 7.61 3.66 -4.39
N VAL A 58 6.41 3.69 -3.83
CA VAL A 58 5.23 4.30 -4.45
C VAL A 58 5.10 5.73 -3.94
N THR A 59 4.95 6.68 -4.85
CA THR A 59 4.66 8.08 -4.52
C THR A 59 3.43 8.54 -5.28
N VAL A 60 2.51 9.21 -4.60
CA VAL A 60 1.36 9.86 -5.24
C VAL A 60 1.29 11.32 -4.84
N LYS A 61 1.07 12.21 -5.82
CA LYS A 61 0.98 13.67 -5.60
C LYS A 61 -0.30 14.24 -6.18
N GLN A 62 -0.90 15.19 -5.46
CA GLN A 62 -2.00 16.03 -5.93
C GLN A 62 -1.77 17.50 -5.59
N LYS A 63 -2.10 18.41 -6.51
CA LYS A 63 -2.13 19.85 -6.25
C LYS A 63 -3.53 20.27 -5.81
N GLN A 64 -3.62 20.99 -4.71
CA GLN A 64 -4.84 21.61 -4.23
C GLN A 64 -4.81 23.11 -4.55
N LYS A 65 -5.58 23.59 -5.52
CA LYS A 65 -5.65 25.04 -5.83
C LYS A 65 -6.92 25.65 -5.27
N GLN A 66 -6.78 26.67 -4.43
CA GLN A 66 -7.92 27.58 -4.20
C GLN A 66 -8.16 28.43 -5.46
N ARG A 67 -9.38 28.38 -6.01
CA ARG A 67 -9.75 29.28 -7.10
C ARG A 67 -9.84 30.71 -6.58
N LYS A 68 -9.01 31.60 -7.14
CA LYS A 68 -9.07 33.05 -6.88
C LYS A 68 -10.49 33.55 -7.16
N GLY A 69 -11.16 34.08 -6.14
CA GLY A 69 -12.50 34.68 -6.26
C GLY A 69 -13.68 33.79 -5.86
N ASN A 70 -13.48 32.52 -5.49
CA ASN A 70 -14.58 31.66 -5.05
C ASN A 70 -14.21 30.97 -3.72
N LYS A 71 -14.64 31.58 -2.60
CA LYS A 71 -14.47 31.06 -1.24
C LYS A 71 -15.31 29.79 -1.08
N GLY A 72 -14.80 28.64 -1.53
CA GLY A 72 -15.45 27.35 -1.24
C GLY A 72 -15.08 26.17 -2.15
N ARG A 73 -14.56 26.37 -3.37
CA ARG A 73 -14.18 25.26 -4.26
C ARG A 73 -12.67 25.16 -4.43
N GLN A 74 -12.06 24.17 -3.77
CA GLN A 74 -10.71 23.71 -4.09
C GLN A 74 -10.75 22.95 -5.42
N GLN A 75 -9.86 23.29 -6.34
CA GLN A 75 -9.60 22.50 -7.54
C GLN A 75 -8.45 21.55 -7.21
N ILE A 76 -8.77 20.26 -7.14
CA ILE A 76 -7.79 19.20 -6.94
C ILE A 76 -7.40 18.64 -8.32
N THR A 77 -6.11 18.49 -8.59
CA THR A 77 -5.63 17.89 -9.85
C THR A 77 -5.67 16.38 -9.79
N ASN A 78 -5.64 15.72 -10.95
CA ASN A 78 -5.41 14.27 -11.06
C ASN A 78 -4.24 13.82 -10.16
N ALA A 79 -4.40 12.67 -9.51
CA ALA A 79 -3.34 12.05 -8.73
C ALA A 79 -2.25 11.53 -9.66
N LYS A 80 -1.00 11.95 -9.40
CA LYS A 80 0.16 11.55 -10.19
C LYS A 80 0.93 10.49 -9.42
N TRP A 81 0.77 9.25 -9.86
CA TRP A 81 1.43 8.09 -9.29
C TRP A 81 2.80 7.89 -9.94
N LYS A 82 3.77 7.52 -9.13
CA LYS A 82 5.12 7.19 -9.52
C LYS A 82 5.53 5.96 -8.72
N ILE A 83 5.95 4.92 -9.40
CA ILE A 83 6.45 3.69 -8.79
C ILE A 83 7.92 3.60 -9.22
N ASP A 84 8.81 3.70 -8.26
CA ASP A 84 10.25 3.51 -8.44
C ASP A 84 10.58 2.13 -7.87
N ILE A 85 10.89 1.17 -8.74
CA ILE A 85 11.30 -0.19 -8.35
C ILE A 85 12.82 -0.23 -8.33
N ASP A 86 13.39 -0.48 -7.16
CA ASP A 86 14.84 -0.54 -6.94
C ASP A 86 15.37 -1.96 -7.15
N GLU A 87 14.61 -2.98 -6.73
CA GLU A 87 14.92 -4.39 -6.89
C GLU A 87 13.61 -5.18 -7.06
N ILE A 88 13.56 -6.11 -8.00
CA ILE A 88 12.42 -7.01 -8.17
C ILE A 88 12.88 -8.38 -8.69
N ASP A 89 12.39 -9.44 -8.07
CA ASP A 89 12.58 -10.79 -8.59
C ASP A 89 11.78 -10.95 -9.88
N ALA A 90 12.46 -11.25 -10.99
CA ALA A 90 11.81 -11.47 -12.29
C ALA A 90 10.85 -12.68 -12.26
N ASP A 91 11.05 -13.63 -11.34
CA ASP A 91 10.19 -14.78 -11.12
C ASP A 91 9.18 -14.55 -9.99
N ILE A 92 8.98 -13.31 -9.49
CA ILE A 92 8.07 -13.00 -8.37
C ILE A 92 6.68 -13.63 -8.52
N CYS A 93 6.09 -13.57 -9.72
CA CYS A 93 4.76 -14.15 -9.96
C CYS A 93 4.77 -15.66 -10.14
N LYS A 94 5.86 -16.22 -10.62
CA LYS A 94 6.04 -17.68 -10.69
C LYS A 94 6.24 -18.27 -9.30
N ASN A 95 6.93 -17.56 -8.42
CA ASN A 95 7.19 -17.97 -7.05
C ASN A 95 5.96 -17.78 -6.14
N ALA A 96 5.09 -16.82 -6.45
CA ALA A 96 3.93 -16.49 -5.65
C ALA A 96 2.70 -17.40 -5.87
N CYS A 97 2.74 -18.31 -6.85
CA CYS A 97 1.60 -19.16 -7.15
C CYS A 97 1.93 -20.65 -7.19
N ASP A 98 1.01 -21.45 -6.68
CA ASP A 98 1.11 -22.90 -6.69
C ASP A 98 0.78 -23.43 -8.10
N ASN A 99 1.78 -23.97 -8.80
CA ASN A 99 1.65 -24.60 -10.13
C ASN A 99 1.08 -23.68 -11.24
N CYS A 100 1.59 -22.45 -11.40
CA CYS A 100 1.26 -21.68 -12.60
C CYS A 100 2.04 -22.17 -13.83
N ASP A 101 1.31 -22.75 -14.79
CA ASP A 101 1.86 -23.01 -16.13
C ASP A 101 2.10 -21.70 -16.91
N ASN A 102 1.37 -20.63 -16.56
CA ASN A 102 1.51 -19.29 -17.14
C ASN A 102 1.45 -18.22 -16.03
N PRO A 103 2.58 -17.82 -15.43
CA PRO A 103 2.60 -16.77 -14.43
C PRO A 103 2.28 -15.40 -15.07
N GLU A 104 1.70 -14.51 -14.26
CA GLU A 104 1.49 -13.12 -14.65
C GLU A 104 2.82 -12.44 -14.99
N THR A 105 2.83 -11.61 -16.03
CA THR A 105 4.01 -10.87 -16.48
C THR A 105 4.02 -9.42 -16.00
N THR A 106 2.96 -9.02 -15.30
CA THR A 106 2.73 -7.68 -14.75
C THR A 106 2.14 -7.83 -13.35
N LEU A 107 2.22 -6.76 -12.56
CA LEU A 107 1.63 -6.70 -11.23
C LEU A 107 0.33 -5.90 -11.27
N ASN A 108 -0.74 -6.52 -10.78
CA ASN A 108 -1.88 -5.73 -10.30
C ASN A 108 -1.46 -4.98 -9.05
N TRP A 109 -2.07 -3.84 -8.80
CA TRP A 109 -1.77 -2.94 -7.71
C TRP A 109 -3.02 -2.15 -7.34
N HIS A 110 -3.27 -2.06 -6.03
CA HIS A 110 -4.51 -1.50 -5.49
C HIS A 110 -4.27 -0.78 -4.16
N VAL A 111 -5.11 0.21 -3.86
CA VAL A 111 -5.22 0.75 -2.50
C VAL A 111 -6.13 -0.17 -1.69
N HIS A 112 -5.62 -0.65 -0.55
CA HIS A 112 -6.36 -1.51 0.37
C HIS A 112 -6.92 -0.74 1.56
N GLU A 113 -8.04 -1.22 2.12
CA GLU A 113 -8.81 -0.48 3.15
C GLU A 113 -8.14 -0.39 4.53
N ARG A 114 -7.03 -1.09 4.77
CA ARG A 114 -6.32 -1.07 6.06
C ARG A 114 -4.83 -0.86 5.86
N ALA A 115 -4.20 -0.31 6.89
CA ALA A 115 -2.76 -0.31 7.03
C ALA A 115 -2.23 -1.74 7.19
N ILE A 116 -1.02 -1.97 6.68
CA ILE A 116 -0.21 -3.15 6.93
C ILE A 116 0.25 -3.13 8.40
N PRO A 117 0.04 -4.22 9.16
CA PRO A 117 0.51 -4.35 10.54
C PRO A 117 2.05 -4.37 10.65
N GLU A 118 2.57 -4.26 11.88
CA GLU A 118 4.01 -4.21 12.17
C GLU A 118 4.78 -5.46 11.69
N ASP A 119 4.12 -6.61 11.57
CA ASP A 119 4.72 -7.85 11.08
C ASP A 119 4.84 -7.90 9.54
N GLY A 120 4.34 -6.89 8.84
CA GLY A 120 4.42 -6.78 7.38
C GLY A 120 3.42 -7.66 6.62
N SER A 121 2.44 -8.26 7.29
CA SER A 121 1.47 -9.16 6.63
C SER A 121 0.58 -8.43 5.63
N CYS A 122 0.85 -8.62 4.33
CA CYS A 122 0.01 -8.06 3.27
C CYS A 122 -1.42 -8.62 3.29
N GLY A 123 -1.65 -9.82 3.85
CA GLY A 123 -2.98 -10.43 3.96
C GLY A 123 -3.95 -9.63 4.83
N ASP A 124 -3.43 -8.92 5.82
CA ASP A 124 -4.23 -8.18 6.80
C ASP A 124 -4.68 -6.79 6.32
N ALA A 125 -4.24 -6.38 5.13
CA ALA A 125 -4.67 -5.14 4.47
C ALA A 125 -6.19 -5.06 4.17
N GLY A 126 -6.91 -6.17 4.32
CA GLY A 126 -8.34 -6.25 4.00
C GLY A 126 -8.62 -6.24 2.49
N GLY A 127 -9.82 -5.84 2.09
CA GLY A 127 -10.21 -5.70 0.68
C GLY A 127 -9.66 -4.43 0.02
N HIS A 128 -10.05 -4.19 -1.23
CA HIS A 128 -9.79 -2.94 -1.93
C HIS A 128 -10.61 -1.81 -1.30
N TRP A 129 -10.01 -0.63 -1.25
CA TRP A 129 -10.69 0.59 -0.83
C TRP A 129 -11.77 0.97 -1.85
N ASP A 130 -13.03 0.96 -1.42
CA ASP A 130 -14.20 1.06 -2.31
C ASP A 130 -15.29 2.00 -1.78
N PRO A 131 -15.00 3.30 -1.55
CA PRO A 131 -15.96 4.25 -1.00
C PRO A 131 -17.18 4.52 -1.89
N THR A 132 -17.13 4.11 -3.16
CA THR A 132 -18.20 4.24 -4.15
C THR A 132 -19.10 3.01 -4.21
N PHE A 133 -18.78 1.95 -3.46
CA PHE A 133 -19.46 0.67 -3.51
C PHE A 133 -19.46 0.07 -4.92
N GLY A 134 -18.39 0.26 -5.71
CA GLY A 134 -18.22 -0.33 -7.03
C GLY A 134 -18.39 -1.86 -7.00
N CYS A 135 -18.04 -2.48 -5.87
CA CYS A 135 -18.33 -3.87 -5.55
C CYS A 135 -17.67 -4.90 -6.48
N GLY A 136 -16.49 -4.59 -7.01
CA GLY A 136 -15.64 -5.58 -7.67
C GLY A 136 -15.27 -6.73 -6.74
N GLY A 137 -14.68 -7.79 -7.30
CA GLY A 137 -14.51 -9.07 -6.59
C GLY A 137 -13.71 -9.01 -5.28
N ALA A 138 -12.94 -7.95 -5.05
CA ALA A 138 -12.12 -7.76 -3.87
C ALA A 138 -12.52 -6.55 -3.00
N SER A 139 -13.65 -5.91 -3.27
CA SER A 139 -14.15 -4.76 -2.50
C SER A 139 -14.19 -5.06 -1.00
N GLN A 140 -13.85 -4.05 -0.19
CA GLN A 140 -14.00 -4.13 1.26
C GLN A 140 -15.42 -4.45 1.75
N TYR A 141 -16.43 -4.26 0.89
CA TYR A 141 -17.84 -4.53 1.20
C TYR A 141 -18.35 -5.88 0.70
N GLN A 142 -17.44 -6.78 0.28
CA GLN A 142 -17.75 -8.16 -0.06
C GLN A 142 -18.16 -9.00 1.16
N GLY A 143 -18.80 -10.15 0.89
CA GLY A 143 -19.24 -11.12 1.88
C GLY A 143 -20.77 -11.31 1.93
N ASP A 144 -21.20 -12.40 2.57
CA ASP A 144 -22.62 -12.73 2.75
C ASP A 144 -23.32 -11.65 3.60
N ASN A 145 -24.38 -11.05 3.06
CA ASN A 145 -25.06 -9.86 3.62
C ASN A 145 -24.22 -8.57 3.64
N GLY A 146 -23.08 -8.54 2.96
CA GLY A 146 -22.31 -7.32 2.70
C GLY A 146 -23.09 -6.34 1.82
N VAL A 147 -22.68 -5.07 1.82
CA VAL A 147 -23.34 -4.03 1.01
C VAL A 147 -23.35 -4.42 -0.47
N CYS A 148 -22.31 -5.11 -0.95
CA CYS A 148 -22.26 -5.57 -2.33
C CYS A 148 -23.33 -6.61 -2.67
N ALA A 149 -23.56 -7.59 -1.79
CA ALA A 149 -24.65 -8.56 -1.97
C ALA A 149 -26.03 -7.87 -1.92
N LEU A 150 -26.20 -6.89 -1.03
CA LEU A 150 -27.46 -6.13 -0.93
C LEU A 150 -27.72 -5.29 -2.18
N LEU A 151 -26.70 -4.59 -2.70
CA LEU A 151 -26.83 -3.77 -3.89
C LEU A 151 -27.07 -4.60 -5.15
N ALA A 152 -26.42 -5.75 -5.28
CA ALA A 152 -26.65 -6.68 -6.40
C ALA A 152 -28.10 -7.22 -6.41
N ASN A 153 -28.65 -7.51 -5.23
CA ASN A 153 -29.98 -8.10 -5.10
C ASN A 153 -31.14 -7.09 -5.15
N ASN A 154 -30.91 -5.82 -4.78
CA ASN A 154 -31.98 -4.84 -4.56
C ASN A 154 -31.94 -3.61 -5.48
N VAL A 155 -30.94 -3.47 -6.36
CA VAL A 155 -30.89 -2.39 -7.35
C VAL A 155 -31.11 -2.98 -8.75
N PRO A 156 -32.34 -2.93 -9.30
CA PRO A 156 -32.63 -3.46 -10.62
C PRO A 156 -31.72 -2.86 -11.69
N GLY A 157 -31.11 -3.71 -12.51
CA GLY A 157 -30.22 -3.28 -13.59
C GLY A 157 -28.81 -2.89 -13.16
N ARG A 158 -28.47 -3.00 -11.87
CA ARG A 158 -27.09 -2.82 -11.42
C ARG A 158 -26.22 -4.00 -11.87
N VAL A 159 -25.20 -3.71 -12.67
CA VAL A 159 -24.18 -4.68 -13.05
C VAL A 159 -23.00 -4.51 -12.10
N ILE A 160 -22.70 -5.55 -11.34
CA ILE A 160 -21.45 -5.61 -10.57
C ILE A 160 -20.35 -6.04 -11.53
N LYS A 161 -19.51 -5.09 -11.94
CA LYS A 161 -18.35 -5.38 -12.79
C LYS A 161 -17.20 -5.90 -11.91
N GLN A 162 -16.54 -6.96 -12.37
CA GLN A 162 -15.37 -7.52 -11.68
C GLN A 162 -14.11 -6.69 -11.90
N THR A 163 -14.10 -5.89 -12.97
CA THR A 163 -13.02 -4.98 -13.36
C THR A 163 -13.57 -3.57 -13.51
N CYS A 164 -12.77 -2.58 -13.12
CA CYS A 164 -13.14 -1.18 -13.36
C CYS A 164 -12.93 -0.80 -14.83
N GLU A 165 -14.00 -0.35 -15.49
CA GLU A 165 -13.97 0.20 -16.85
C GLU A 165 -14.47 1.65 -16.80
N PRO A 166 -13.59 2.62 -16.50
CA PRO A 166 -14.00 3.98 -16.15
C PRO A 166 -14.78 4.73 -17.23
N ILE A 167 -14.51 4.39 -18.50
CA ILE A 167 -15.13 5.01 -19.67
C ILE A 167 -16.61 4.62 -19.77
N GLU A 168 -16.96 3.42 -19.32
CA GLU A 168 -18.34 2.93 -19.39
C GLU A 168 -19.16 3.37 -18.18
N ASP A 169 -18.65 3.12 -16.97
CA ASP A 169 -19.31 3.52 -15.72
C ASP A 169 -18.33 3.55 -14.55
N ILE A 170 -17.85 4.75 -14.21
CA ILE A 170 -16.98 4.94 -13.04
C ILE A 170 -17.68 4.64 -11.71
N THR A 171 -19.01 4.68 -11.64
CA THR A 171 -19.74 4.40 -10.39
C THR A 171 -19.78 2.91 -10.05
N ALA A 172 -19.47 2.06 -11.02
CA ALA A 172 -19.28 0.63 -10.84
C ALA A 172 -17.82 0.26 -10.51
N CYS A 173 -16.93 1.23 -10.38
CA CYS A 173 -15.52 0.99 -10.07
C CYS A 173 -15.22 1.06 -8.58
N GLU A 174 -14.35 0.17 -8.13
CA GLU A 174 -13.64 0.34 -6.86
C GLU A 174 -12.61 1.46 -7.02
N MET A 175 -12.67 2.49 -6.18
CA MET A 175 -11.75 3.63 -6.32
C MET A 175 -10.28 3.23 -6.10
N GLY A 176 -10.05 2.19 -5.28
CA GLY A 176 -8.74 1.60 -5.04
C GLY A 176 -8.25 0.67 -6.14
N ASP A 177 -9.05 0.31 -7.15
CA ASP A 177 -8.62 -0.52 -8.27
C ASP A 177 -7.79 0.30 -9.27
N LEU A 178 -6.49 0.45 -8.97
CA LEU A 178 -5.59 1.28 -9.77
C LEU A 178 -5.20 0.61 -11.10
N SER A 179 -5.14 -0.72 -11.12
CA SER A 179 -4.70 -1.49 -12.28
C SER A 179 -5.68 -1.43 -13.43
N SER A 180 -6.97 -1.64 -13.16
CA SER A 180 -7.98 -1.59 -14.22
C SER A 180 -8.18 -0.15 -14.73
N LYS A 181 -7.96 0.86 -13.88
CA LYS A 181 -8.08 2.28 -14.27
C LYS A 181 -6.91 2.78 -15.11
N MET A 182 -5.68 2.36 -14.78
CA MET A 182 -4.46 3.03 -15.26
C MET A 182 -3.47 2.10 -15.95
N GLY A 183 -3.72 0.79 -15.94
CA GLY A 183 -2.78 -0.24 -16.36
C GLY A 183 -2.04 -0.87 -15.17
N GLN A 184 -1.57 -2.09 -15.40
CA GLN A 184 -0.75 -2.85 -14.47
C GLN A 184 0.69 -2.32 -14.46
N VAL A 185 1.47 -2.76 -13.47
CA VAL A 185 2.87 -2.39 -13.29
C VAL A 185 3.76 -3.45 -13.92
N GLU A 186 4.71 -3.05 -14.73
CA GLU A 186 5.66 -3.98 -15.35
C GLU A 186 6.59 -4.57 -14.29
N ILE A 187 6.91 -5.87 -14.39
CA ILE A 187 7.89 -6.55 -13.53
C ILE A 187 9.29 -6.18 -14.05
N SER A 188 9.74 -4.97 -13.73
CA SER A 188 11.05 -4.47 -14.12
C SER A 188 11.51 -3.36 -13.19
N GLU A 189 12.82 -3.29 -12.96
CA GLU A 189 13.43 -2.18 -12.24
C GLU A 189 13.22 -0.85 -12.96
N GLY A 190 13.20 0.23 -12.19
CA GLY A 190 13.10 1.58 -12.70
C GLY A 190 11.75 2.24 -12.43
N ARG A 191 11.52 3.34 -13.15
CA ARG A 191 10.42 4.28 -12.87
C ARG A 191 9.25 4.08 -13.82
N GLN A 192 8.08 3.86 -13.25
CA GLN A 192 6.79 3.83 -13.92
C GLN A 192 5.89 4.97 -13.44
N ARG A 193 5.04 5.51 -14.31
CA ARG A 193 4.22 6.70 -14.01
C ARG A 193 2.79 6.52 -14.50
N PHE A 194 1.85 6.87 -13.63
CA PHE A 194 0.42 6.76 -13.91
C PHE A 194 -0.31 8.05 -13.51
N SER A 195 -1.51 8.25 -14.05
CA SER A 195 -2.32 9.43 -13.82
C SER A 195 -3.76 9.01 -13.54
N ASP A 196 -4.23 9.25 -12.32
CA ASP A 196 -5.58 8.92 -11.88
C ASP A 196 -6.44 10.19 -11.81
N GLU A 197 -7.52 10.24 -12.58
CA GLU A 197 -8.47 11.36 -12.54
C GLU A 197 -9.59 11.18 -11.50
N TYR A 198 -9.69 10.00 -10.89
CA TYR A 198 -10.82 9.60 -10.05
C TYR A 198 -10.50 9.78 -8.57
N ILE A 199 -9.28 9.46 -8.12
CA ILE A 199 -8.86 9.77 -6.75
C ILE A 199 -8.86 11.29 -6.58
N SER A 200 -9.84 11.77 -5.82
CA SER A 200 -10.16 13.20 -5.72
C SER A 200 -9.58 13.87 -4.48
N ASN A 201 -9.15 13.11 -3.47
CA ASN A 201 -8.44 13.63 -2.30
C ASN A 201 -7.52 12.56 -1.70
N LEU A 202 -6.20 12.81 -1.66
CA LEU A 202 -5.22 11.91 -1.05
C LEU A 202 -5.42 11.74 0.47
N ASP A 203 -6.03 12.70 1.16
CA ASP A 203 -6.30 12.56 2.60
C ASP A 203 -7.18 11.34 2.92
N ASN A 204 -7.98 10.86 1.95
CA ASN A 204 -8.86 9.71 2.13
C ASN A 204 -8.11 8.37 2.14
N ILE A 205 -6.86 8.34 1.68
CA ILE A 205 -6.05 7.11 1.55
C ILE A 205 -4.74 7.17 2.34
N LYS A 206 -4.49 8.27 3.07
CA LYS A 206 -3.20 8.51 3.75
C LYS A 206 -2.87 7.52 4.87
N ASP A 207 -3.89 6.92 5.47
CA ASP A 207 -3.76 5.95 6.58
C ASP A 207 -3.99 4.50 6.08
N LEU A 208 -3.99 4.32 4.76
CA LEU A 208 -4.24 3.05 4.09
C LEU A 208 -2.93 2.44 3.56
N SER A 209 -3.04 1.34 2.83
CA SER A 209 -1.89 0.68 2.20
C SER A 209 -2.04 0.55 0.68
N ILE A 210 -0.92 0.34 0.02
CA ILE A 210 -0.85 -0.13 -1.36
C ILE A 210 -0.38 -1.59 -1.35
N VAL A 211 -1.00 -2.43 -2.18
CA VAL A 211 -0.65 -3.85 -2.32
C VAL A 211 -0.49 -4.19 -3.79
N PHE A 212 0.52 -5.01 -4.09
CA PHE A 212 0.81 -5.56 -5.42
C PHE A 212 0.46 -7.04 -5.45
N HIS A 213 -0.05 -7.51 -6.60
CA HIS A 213 -0.50 -8.87 -6.79
C HIS A 213 -0.03 -9.45 -8.12
N CYS A 214 0.17 -10.76 -8.12
CA CYS A 214 0.36 -11.58 -9.31
C CYS A 214 -0.95 -12.28 -9.66
N GLY A 215 -1.92 -11.50 -10.14
CA GLY A 215 -3.30 -11.95 -10.27
C GLY A 215 -3.99 -11.91 -8.91
N GLY A 216 -4.07 -13.05 -8.21
CA GLY A 216 -4.66 -13.17 -6.88
C GLY A 216 -3.67 -12.95 -5.72
N PRO A 217 -2.57 -13.72 -5.63
CA PRO A 217 -1.59 -13.64 -4.55
C PRO A 217 -1.04 -12.23 -4.34
N ARG A 218 -0.97 -11.80 -3.06
CA ARG A 218 -0.32 -10.55 -2.64
C ARG A 218 1.17 -10.79 -2.53
N VAL A 219 1.97 -10.00 -3.24
CA VAL A 219 3.43 -10.23 -3.34
C VAL A 219 4.26 -9.12 -2.74
N ALA A 220 3.71 -7.92 -2.60
CA ALA A 220 4.37 -6.79 -1.96
C ALA A 220 3.34 -5.78 -1.43
N CYS A 221 3.65 -5.08 -0.35
CA CYS A 221 2.77 -4.06 0.20
C CYS A 221 3.51 -3.02 1.03
N GLY A 222 2.87 -1.87 1.25
CA GLY A 222 3.39 -0.82 2.13
C GLY A 222 2.33 0.19 2.53
N ASN A 223 2.52 0.81 3.70
CA ASN A 223 1.65 1.86 4.22
C ASN A 223 1.93 3.20 3.55
N PHE A 224 0.89 3.99 3.32
CA PHE A 224 1.07 5.38 2.95
C PHE A 224 1.48 6.21 4.17
N GLU A 225 2.40 7.13 3.94
CA GLU A 225 2.81 8.15 4.88
C GLU A 225 2.72 9.52 4.20
N LEU A 226 2.25 10.52 4.94
CA LEU A 226 2.22 11.90 4.46
C LEU A 226 3.63 12.48 4.44
N MET A 227 4.01 13.09 3.32
CA MET A 227 5.29 13.77 3.16
C MET A 227 5.11 15.27 3.41
N ASP A 228 5.82 15.79 4.42
CA ASP A 228 5.87 17.22 4.79
C ASP A 228 6.85 18.06 3.93
#